data_AF-A0AAN0PAZ2-F1
#
_entry.id   AF-A0AAN0PAZ2-F1
#
_cell.length_a   1.000
_cell.length_b   1.000
_cell.length_c   1.000
_cell.angle_alpha   90.00
_cell.angle_beta   90.00
_cell.angle_gamma   90.00
#
_symmetry.space_group_name_H-M   'P 1'
#
loop_
_entity.id
_entity.type
_entity.pdbx_description
1 polymer ?
#
loop_
_entity_poly.entity_id
_entity_poly.type
_entity_poly.pdbx_seq_one_letter_code
_entity_poly.pdbx_strand_id
1 'polypeptide(L)'
;MKDEIMSKAEVSAFTSIFLGLAGYSIFMFYLLAKRSKGINYFDDLSSFNYNVSYLICFLIFIFSKVFKENKYIANFMPLLIGILLSVMFFIVVL
;
A
#
# COMPACT_ATOMS: atom_id res chain seq x y z
N MET A 1 27.34 13.62 19.63
CA MET A 1 26.48 12.92 18.65
C MET A 1 25.06 13.38 18.98
N LYS A 2 24.29 13.95 18.03
CA LYS A 2 22.91 14.37 18.34
C LYS A 2 22.10 13.10 18.58
N ASP A 3 21.44 13.02 19.73
CA ASP A 3 20.47 11.95 20.02
C ASP A 3 19.22 12.21 19.17
N GLU A 4 19.24 11.75 17.92
CA GLU A 4 18.06 11.75 17.06
C GLU A 4 17.10 10.65 17.55
N ILE A 5 15.84 11.01 17.85
CA ILE A 5 14.79 10.09 18.30
C ILE A 5 14.53 8.99 17.25
N MET A 6 14.75 9.29 15.98
CA MET A 6 14.54 8.39 14.86
C MET A 6 15.57 8.67 13.78
N SER A 7 16.14 7.61 13.20
CA SER A 7 17.11 7.71 12.11
C SER A 7 16.44 8.17 10.81
N LYS A 8 17.22 8.79 9.91
CA LYS A 8 16.72 9.20 8.59
C LYS A 8 16.10 8.06 7.79
N ALA A 9 16.60 6.84 7.96
CA ALA A 9 16.08 5.64 7.29
C ALA A 9 14.67 5.28 7.80
N GLU A 10 14.46 5.34 9.11
CA GLU A 10 13.15 5.09 9.72
C GLU A 10 12.15 6.18 9.32
N VAL A 11 12.54 7.46 9.32
CA VAL A 11 11.66 8.56 8.85
C VAL A 11 11.24 8.34 7.40
N SER A 12 12.18 7.94 6.54
CA SER A 12 11.89 7.63 5.14
C SER A 12 10.93 6.44 5.01
N ALA A 13 11.15 5.38 5.78
CA ALA A 13 10.28 4.19 5.76
C ALA A 13 8.85 4.53 6.22
N PHE A 14 8.70 5.30 7.31
CA PHE A 14 7.40 5.77 7.79
C PHE A 14 6.68 6.64 6.76
N THR A 15 7.41 7.56 6.14
CA THR A 15 6.85 8.42 5.08
C THR A 15 6.36 7.56 3.91
N SER A 16 7.13 6.55 3.49
CA SER A 16 6.72 5.62 2.43
C SER A 16 5.49 4.79 2.81
N ILE A 17 5.40 4.28 4.04
CA ILE A 17 4.19 3.59 4.53
C ILE A 17 2.98 4.52 4.43
N PHE A 18 3.12 5.75 4.92
CA PHE A 18 2.04 6.72 4.89
C PHE A 18 1.60 7.05 3.46
N LEU A 19 2.54 7.21 2.53
CA LEU A 19 2.24 7.43 1.11
C LEU A 19 1.48 6.26 0.50
N GLY A 20 1.84 5.02 0.81
CA GLY A 20 1.15 3.84 0.33
C GLY A 20 -0.28 3.76 0.85
N LEU A 21 -0.44 4.01 2.15
CA LEU A 21 -1.74 4.00 2.82
C LEU A 21 -2.65 5.11 2.30
N ALA A 22 -2.17 6.35 2.27
CA ALA A 22 -2.93 7.49 1.79
C ALA A 22 -3.25 7.36 0.30
N GLY A 23 -2.28 6.97 -0.52
CA GLY A 23 -2.45 6.83 -1.97
C GLY A 23 -3.53 5.82 -2.33
N TYR A 24 -3.50 4.63 -1.75
CA TYR A 24 -4.52 3.62 -2.02
C TYR A 24 -5.89 4.01 -1.45
N SER A 25 -5.92 4.64 -0.27
CA SER A 25 -7.16 5.12 0.32
C SER A 25 -7.84 6.18 -0.54
N ILE A 26 -7.09 7.14 -1.06
CA ILE A 26 -7.59 8.17 -2.00
C ILE A 26 -8.16 7.50 -3.25
N PHE A 27 -7.46 6.52 -3.82
CA PHE A 27 -7.94 5.76 -4.97
C PHE A 27 -9.27 5.05 -4.68
N MET A 28 -9.38 4.37 -3.54
CA MET A 28 -10.62 3.69 -3.14
C MET A 28 -11.77 4.66 -2.91
N PHE A 29 -11.54 5.78 -2.21
CA PHE A 29 -12.57 6.81 -2.04
C PHE A 29 -12.99 7.44 -3.37
N TYR A 30 -12.05 7.62 -4.31
CA TYR A 30 -12.39 8.07 -5.66
C TYR A 30 -13.32 7.08 -6.37
N LEU A 31 -13.04 5.77 -6.32
CA LEU A 31 -13.89 4.74 -6.91
C LEU A 31 -15.29 4.73 -6.27
N LEU A 32 -15.36 4.83 -4.94
CA LEU A 32 -16.62 4.91 -4.21
C LEU A 32 -17.43 6.16 -4.58
N ALA A 33 -16.77 7.30 -4.71
CA ALA A 33 -17.40 8.55 -5.14
C ALA A 33 -17.90 8.52 -6.59
N LYS A 34 -17.29 7.68 -7.45
CA LYS A 34 -17.76 7.46 -8.82
C LYS A 34 -18.94 6.48 -8.86
N ARG A 35 -18.90 5.42 -8.06
CA ARG A 35 -20.01 4.48 -7.86
C ARG A 35 -21.26 5.20 -7.34
N SER A 36 -21.14 6.13 -6.40
CA SER A 36 -22.29 6.92 -5.91
C SER A 36 -22.93 7.82 -6.97
N LYS A 37 -22.22 8.11 -8.07
CA LYS A 37 -22.72 8.84 -9.25
C LYS A 37 -23.20 7.90 -10.37
N GLY A 38 -23.31 6.60 -10.09
CA GLY A 38 -23.71 5.58 -11.07
C GLY A 38 -22.60 5.13 -12.03
N ILE A 39 -21.35 5.56 -11.84
CA ILE A 39 -20.21 5.15 -12.67
C ILE A 39 -19.48 4.02 -11.95
N ASN A 40 -19.69 2.78 -12.41
CA ASN A 40 -19.04 1.58 -11.87
C ASN A 40 -17.88 1.15 -12.77
N TYR A 41 -16.64 1.33 -12.29
CA TYR A 41 -15.44 0.79 -12.95
C TYR A 41 -15.24 -0.70 -12.66
N PHE A 42 -15.67 -1.13 -11.47
CA PHE A 42 -15.58 -2.49 -11.00
C PHE A 42 -16.92 -2.90 -10.39
N ASP A 43 -17.38 -4.10 -10.73
CA ASP A 43 -18.65 -4.64 -10.23
C ASP A 43 -18.56 -4.97 -8.73
N ASP A 44 -17.41 -5.50 -8.30
CA ASP A 44 -17.14 -5.78 -6.90
C ASP A 44 -15.77 -5.22 -6.47
N LEU A 45 -15.84 -4.16 -5.66
CA LEU A 45 -14.66 -3.54 -5.08
C LEU A 45 -14.01 -4.42 -4.01
N SER A 46 -14.76 -5.26 -3.30
CA SER A 46 -14.23 -6.19 -2.30
C SER A 46 -13.35 -7.23 -2.98
N SER A 47 -13.88 -7.91 -4.01
CA SER A 47 -13.10 -8.84 -4.85
C SER A 47 -11.89 -8.18 -5.53
N PHE A 48 -12.02 -6.94 -6.00
CA PHE A 48 -10.87 -6.19 -6.52
C PHE A 48 -9.77 -6.03 -5.46
N ASN A 49 -10.13 -5.63 -4.24
CA ASN A 49 -9.18 -5.50 -3.14
C ASN A 49 -8.54 -6.85 -2.75
N TYR A 50 -9.29 -7.96 -2.78
CA TYR A 50 -8.71 -9.30 -2.58
C TYR A 50 -7.62 -9.60 -3.62
N ASN A 51 -7.88 -9.36 -4.90
CA ASN A 51 -6.89 -9.58 -5.96
C ASN A 51 -5.64 -8.69 -5.79
N VAL A 52 -5.84 -7.41 -5.42
CA VAL A 52 -4.74 -6.50 -5.11
C VAL A 52 -3.93 -7.00 -3.92
N SER A 53 -4.58 -7.54 -2.87
CA SER A 53 -3.88 -8.08 -1.70
C SER A 53 -2.97 -9.26 -2.07
N TYR A 54 -3.46 -10.19 -2.91
CA TYR A 54 -2.64 -11.30 -3.41
C TYR A 54 -1.44 -10.81 -4.21
N LEU A 55 -1.65 -9.83 -5.10
CA LEU A 55 -0.57 -9.23 -5.89
C LEU A 55 0.48 -8.57 -4.98
N ILE A 56 0.07 -7.79 -3.99
CA ILE A 56 1.01 -7.12 -3.08
C ILE A 56 1.77 -8.15 -2.25
N CYS A 57 1.11 -9.16 -1.70
CA CYS A 57 1.76 -10.25 -0.97
C CYS A 57 2.80 -10.97 -1.84
N PHE A 58 2.46 -11.25 -3.10
CA PHE A 58 3.38 -11.83 -4.07
C PHE A 58 4.59 -10.92 -4.33
N LEU A 59 4.38 -9.62 -4.53
CA LEU A 59 5.45 -8.64 -4.75
C LEU A 59 6.37 -8.53 -3.53
N ILE A 60 5.81 -8.46 -2.32
CA ILE A 60 6.58 -8.44 -1.06
C ILE A 60 7.45 -9.70 -0.97
N PHE A 61 6.88 -10.87 -1.26
CA PHE A 61 7.61 -12.13 -1.23
C PHE A 61 8.77 -12.16 -2.24
N ILE A 62 8.51 -11.80 -3.50
CA ILE A 62 9.53 -11.79 -4.56
C ILE A 62 10.63 -10.78 -4.25
N PHE A 63 10.28 -9.57 -3.85
CA PHE A 63 11.25 -8.52 -3.56
C PHE A 63 12.10 -8.84 -2.33
N SER A 64 11.52 -9.45 -1.30
CA SER A 64 12.27 -9.90 -0.11
C SER A 64 13.26 -11.02 -0.42
N LYS A 65 12.93 -11.90 -1.38
CA LYS A 65 13.73 -13.09 -1.71
C LYS A 65 14.75 -12.85 -2.81
N VAL A 66 14.38 -12.12 -3.85
CA VAL A 66 15.17 -11.99 -5.09
C VAL A 66 16.07 -10.76 -5.07
N PHE A 67 15.68 -9.71 -4.35
CA PHE A 67 16.32 -8.40 -4.47
C PHE A 67 16.78 -7.81 -3.13
N LYS A 68 17.09 -8.70 -2.17
CA LYS A 68 17.39 -8.35 -0.77
C LYS A 68 18.51 -7.31 -0.59
N GLU A 69 19.45 -7.23 -1.54
CA GLU A 69 20.58 -6.30 -1.49
C GLU A 69 20.35 -4.98 -2.26
N ASN A 70 19.24 -4.85 -2.99
CA ASN A 70 18.97 -3.66 -3.76
C ASN A 70 18.33 -2.57 -2.88
N LYS A 71 19.10 -1.50 -2.62
CA LYS A 71 18.69 -0.35 -1.81
C LYS A 71 17.39 0.31 -2.29
N TYR A 72 17.13 0.34 -3.60
CA TYR A 72 15.89 0.90 -4.14
C TYR A 72 14.67 0.05 -3.78
N ILE A 73 14.84 -1.27 -3.77
CA ILE A 73 13.76 -2.21 -3.45
C ILE A 73 13.50 -2.24 -1.94
N ALA A 74 14.55 -2.13 -1.13
CA ALA A 74 14.42 -1.94 0.32
C ALA A 74 13.59 -0.68 0.67
N ASN A 75 13.75 0.41 -0.09
CA ASN A 75 12.97 1.63 0.08
C ASN A 75 11.53 1.53 -0.45
N PHE A 76 11.24 0.53 -1.29
CA PHE A 76 9.92 0.29 -1.87
C PHE A 76 9.03 -0.62 -1.01
N MET A 77 9.63 -1.50 -0.19
CA MET A 77 8.90 -2.37 0.74
C MET A 77 7.94 -1.63 1.67
N PRO A 78 8.33 -0.53 2.35
CA PRO A 78 7.44 0.18 3.25
C PRO A 78 6.21 0.76 2.52
N LEU A 79 6.38 1.19 1.26
CA LEU A 79 5.26 1.63 0.42
C LEU A 79 4.24 0.51 0.20
N LEU A 80 4.71 -0.68 -0.19
CA LEU A 80 3.83 -1.84 -0.40
C LEU A 80 3.09 -2.25 0.87
N ILE A 81 3.76 -2.19 2.02
CA ILE A 81 3.13 -2.45 3.33
C ILE A 81 2.02 -1.44 3.59
N GLY A 82 2.26 -0.15 3.33
CA GLY A 82 1.24 0.90 3.46
C GLY A 82 0.01 0.64 2.58
N ILE A 83 0.23 0.26 1.31
CA ILE A 83 -0.85 -0.11 0.39
C ILE A 83 -1.61 -1.32 0.93
N LEU A 84 -0.90 -2.37 1.38
CA LEU A 84 -1.52 -3.60 1.91
C LEU A 84 -2.43 -3.31 3.11
N LEU A 85 -2.01 -2.44 4.04
CA LEU A 85 -2.83 -2.04 5.18
C LEU A 85 -4.14 -1.38 4.74
N SER A 86 -4.08 -0.48 3.75
CA SER A 86 -5.27 0.16 3.21
C SER A 86 -6.16 -0.83 2.47
N VAL A 87 -5.60 -1.72 1.64
CA VAL A 87 -6.34 -2.80 0.96
C VAL A 87 -7.08 -3.66 1.97
N MET A 88 -6.41 -4.13 3.02
CA MET A 88 -7.03 -4.96 4.05
C MET A 88 -8.19 -4.25 4.77
N PHE A 89 -8.05 -2.95 5.03
CA PHE A 89 -9.16 -2.16 5.57
C PHE A 89 -10.37 -2.15 4.63
N PHE A 90 -10.16 -1.91 3.33
CA PHE A 90 -11.26 -1.88 2.35
C PHE A 90 -11.85 -3.26 2.05
N ILE A 91 -11.10 -4.36 2.21
CA ILE A 91 -11.67 -5.72 2.18
C ILE A 91 -12.69 -5.92 3.30
N VAL A 92 -12.40 -5.39 4.50
CA VAL A 92 -13.27 -5.58 5.67
C VAL A 92 -14.50 -4.66 5.62
N VAL A 93 -14.34 -3.46 5.07
CA VAL A 93 -15.39 -2.42 5.08
C VAL A 93 -16.35 -2.47 3.89
N LEU A 94 -15.94 -3.08 2.76
CA LEU A 94 -16.74 -3.21 1.53
C LEU A 94 -17.31 -4.61 1.35
#